data_AF-A0A0B6YZT3-F1
#
_entry.id   AF-A0A0B6YZT3-F1
#
_cell.length_a   1.000
_cell.length_b   1.000
_cell.length_c   1.000
_cell.angle_alpha   90.00
_cell.angle_beta   90.00
_cell.angle_gamma   90.00
#
_symmetry.space_group_name_H-M   'P 1'
#
loop_
_entity.id
_entity.type
_entity.pdbx_description
1 polymer ?
#
loop_
_entity_poly.entity_id
_entity_poly.type
_entity_poly.pdbx_seq_one_letter_code
_entity_poly.pdbx_strand_id
1 'polypeptide(L)'
;LQTYYNYFVQRGEEAPNIEIIHGKLKNRRGYYGQLMWNDKHYFPLEIMQNLEQAQQNVARLFCLTNEIPLLATEQHKSNVQQNHTTPQVQQNHT
;
A
#
# COMPACT_ATOMS: atom_id res chain seq x y z
N LEU A 1 -0.45 1.59 -8.89
CA LEU A 1 -1.73 1.89 -9.57
C LEU A 1 -1.99 1.00 -10.79
N GLN A 2 -0.96 0.55 -11.53
CA GLN A 2 -1.14 -0.25 -12.75
C GLN A 2 -2.02 -1.50 -12.58
N THR A 3 -1.81 -2.31 -11.53
CA THR A 3 -2.62 -3.52 -11.27
C THR A 3 -4.10 -3.21 -11.13
N TYR A 4 -4.44 -2.12 -10.43
CA TYR A 4 -5.82 -1.68 -10.24
C TYR A 4 -6.48 -1.37 -11.59
N TYR A 5 -5.88 -0.52 -12.42
CA TYR A 5 -6.44 -0.19 -13.73
C TYR A 5 -6.49 -1.40 -14.67
N ASN A 6 -5.45 -2.24 -14.67
CA ASN A 6 -5.43 -3.46 -15.48
C ASN A 6 -6.58 -4.41 -15.14
N TYR A 7 -6.93 -4.54 -13.85
CA TYR A 7 -8.04 -5.38 -13.42
C TYR A 7 -9.37 -4.98 -14.08
N PHE A 8 -9.67 -3.67 -14.13
CA PHE A 8 -10.89 -3.16 -14.76
C PHE A 8 -10.84 -3.25 -16.30
N VAL A 9 -9.71 -2.90 -16.90
CA VAL A 9 -9.50 -3.01 -18.36
C VAL A 9 -9.69 -4.45 -18.85
N GLN A 10 -9.15 -5.45 -18.14
CA GLN A 10 -9.30 -6.87 -18.50
C GLN A 10 -10.76 -7.35 -18.43
N ARG A 11 -11.59 -6.69 -17.64
CA ARG A 11 -13.02 -7.01 -17.49
C ARG A 11 -13.91 -6.21 -18.44
N GLY A 12 -13.34 -5.26 -19.20
CA GLY A 12 -14.12 -4.31 -20.01
C GLY A 12 -14.94 -3.35 -19.15
N GLU A 13 -14.55 -3.14 -17.89
CA GLU A 13 -15.22 -2.26 -16.93
C GLU A 13 -14.44 -0.95 -16.79
N GLU A 14 -15.14 0.14 -16.46
CA GLU A 14 -14.49 1.39 -16.08
C GLU A 14 -14.02 1.31 -14.62
N ALA A 15 -12.79 1.75 -14.37
CA ALA A 15 -12.26 1.77 -13.01
C ALA A 15 -13.00 2.81 -12.15
N PRO A 16 -13.48 2.45 -10.95
CA PRO A 16 -14.10 3.39 -10.04
C PRO A 16 -13.20 4.60 -9.77
N ASN A 17 -13.83 5.77 -9.65
CA ASN A 17 -13.11 6.98 -9.31
C ASN A 17 -12.52 6.87 -7.91
N ILE A 18 -11.25 7.25 -7.77
CA ILE A 18 -10.59 7.36 -6.49
C ILE A 18 -10.70 8.82 -6.04
N GLU A 19 -11.51 9.05 -5.01
CA GLU A 19 -11.63 10.36 -4.40
C GLU A 19 -10.50 10.58 -3.39
N ILE A 20 -9.86 11.74 -3.45
CA ILE A 20 -8.79 12.11 -2.52
C ILE A 20 -9.28 13.24 -1.63
N ILE A 21 -9.25 12.98 -0.33
CA ILE A 21 -9.71 13.92 0.67
C ILE A 21 -8.49 14.41 1.46
N HIS A 22 -8.42 15.73 1.64
CA HIS A 22 -7.43 16.35 2.51
C HIS A 22 -7.96 16.33 3.94
N GLY A 23 -7.19 15.77 4.88
CA GLY A 23 -7.57 15.85 6.28
C GLY A 23 -6.40 15.96 7.25
N LYS A 24 -6.77 15.98 8.53
CA LYS A 24 -5.85 16.08 9.66
C LYS A 24 -6.20 14.99 10.65
N LEU A 25 -5.28 14.04 10.86
CA LEU A 25 -5.39 13.03 11.91
C LEU A 25 -4.40 13.37 13.02
N LYS A 26 -4.94 13.67 14.21
CA LYS A 26 -4.16 14.13 15.36
C LYS A 26 -3.31 15.37 14.98
N ASN A 27 -2.00 15.19 14.83
CA ASN A 27 -1.03 16.24 14.51
C ASN A 27 -0.47 16.16 13.08
N ARG A 28 -0.95 15.23 12.24
CA ARG A 28 -0.48 15.08 10.86
C ARG A 28 -1.57 15.55 9.89
N ARG A 29 -1.20 16.46 8.99
CA ARG A 29 -2.00 16.82 7.82
C ARG A 29 -1.55 15.97 6.65
N GLY A 30 -2.49 15.60 5.80
CA GLY A 30 -2.18 14.85 4.59
C GLY A 30 -3.43 14.42 3.86
N TYR A 31 -3.28 13.39 3.05
CA TYR A 31 -4.28 12.93 2.11
C TYR A 31 -4.68 11.50 2.43
N TYR A 32 -5.96 11.20 2.32
CA TYR A 32 -6.46 9.83 2.31
C TYR A 32 -7.33 9.63 1.08
N GLY A 33 -7.22 8.45 0.49
CA GLY A 33 -8.03 8.05 -0.66
C GLY A 33 -9.24 7.25 -0.20
N GLN A 34 -10.34 7.38 -0.92
CA GLN A 34 -11.50 6.53 -0.79
C GLN A 34 -11.99 6.10 -2.16
N LEU A 35 -12.54 4.89 -2.25
CA LEU A 35 -13.25 4.45 -3.45
C LEU A 35 -14.42 3.56 -3.08
N MET A 36 -15.46 3.62 -3.89
CA MET A 36 -16.68 2.82 -3.79
C MET A 36 -16.74 1.85 -4.97
N TRP A 37 -16.94 0.56 -4.69
CA TRP A 37 -17.15 -0.45 -5.73
C TRP A 37 -18.05 -1.57 -5.23
N ASN A 38 -19.09 -1.91 -6.00
CA ASN A 38 -20.08 -2.96 -5.66
C ASN A 38 -20.63 -2.81 -4.23
N ASP A 39 -21.09 -1.61 -3.88
CA ASP A 39 -21.59 -1.23 -2.55
C ASP A 39 -20.59 -1.38 -1.39
N LYS A 40 -19.32 -1.68 -1.69
CA LYS A 40 -18.24 -1.73 -0.71
C LYS A 40 -17.47 -0.42 -0.71
N HIS A 41 -17.24 0.09 0.49
CA HIS A 41 -16.41 1.26 0.71
C HIS A 41 -14.99 0.86 1.11
N TYR A 42 -14.00 1.29 0.33
CA TYR A 42 -12.59 1.07 0.62
C TYR A 42 -11.99 2.37 1.13
N PHE A 43 -11.64 2.38 2.41
CA PHE A 43 -11.15 3.55 3.13
C PHE A 43 -9.95 3.18 4.02
N PRO A 44 -8.70 3.29 3.52
CA PRO A 44 -7.53 3.09 4.35
C PRO A 44 -7.43 4.19 5.43
N LEU A 45 -7.26 3.79 6.68
CA LEU A 45 -7.15 4.70 7.83
C LEU A 45 -5.80 5.45 7.91
N GLU A 46 -4.92 5.27 6.93
CA GLU A 46 -3.57 5.83 6.91
C GLU A 46 -3.52 7.14 6.14
N ILE A 47 -3.02 8.20 6.79
CA ILE A 47 -2.78 9.50 6.14
C ILE A 47 -1.45 9.49 5.41
N MET A 48 -1.51 9.79 4.11
CA MET A 48 -0.36 9.93 3.23
C MET A 48 0.12 11.37 3.14
N GLN A 49 1.40 11.55 2.80
CA GLN A 49 1.99 12.88 2.68
C GLN A 49 1.68 13.56 1.34
N ASN A 50 1.36 12.78 0.31
CA ASN A 50 1.03 13.29 -1.03
C ASN A 50 -0.15 12.55 -1.67
N LEU A 51 -0.70 13.15 -2.73
CA LEU A 51 -1.88 12.67 -3.46
C LEU A 51 -1.64 11.30 -4.10
N GLU A 52 -0.49 11.09 -4.73
CA GLU A 52 -0.16 9.85 -5.42
C GLU A 52 -0.11 8.66 -4.46
N GLN A 53 0.53 8.83 -3.30
CA GLN A 53 0.56 7.83 -2.24
C GLN A 53 -0.85 7.51 -1.75
N ALA A 54 -1.72 8.52 -1.57
CA ALA A 54 -3.11 8.31 -1.15
C ALA A 54 -3.89 7.48 -2.18
N GLN A 55 -3.71 7.76 -3.48
CA GLN A 55 -4.30 6.98 -4.57
C GLN A 55 -3.77 5.54 -4.61
N GLN A 56 -2.44 5.37 -4.50
CA GLN A 56 -1.82 4.06 -4.48
C GLN A 56 -2.27 3.23 -3.27
N ASN A 57 -2.43 3.86 -2.11
CA ASN A 57 -2.80 3.18 -0.88
C ASN A 57 -4.22 2.60 -0.95
N VAL A 58 -5.20 3.38 -1.41
CA VAL A 58 -6.57 2.89 -1.56
C VAL A 58 -6.70 1.86 -2.69
N ALA A 59 -5.99 2.04 -3.80
CA ALA A 59 -5.91 1.04 -4.87
C ALA A 59 -5.28 -0.27 -4.39
N ARG A 60 -4.25 -0.20 -3.52
CA ARG A 60 -3.63 -1.37 -2.90
C ARG A 60 -4.61 -2.07 -1.96
N LEU A 61 -5.34 -1.32 -1.12
CA LEU A 61 -6.37 -1.87 -0.24
C LEU A 61 -7.44 -2.62 -1.05
N PHE A 62 -7.89 -2.05 -2.16
CA PHE A 62 -8.83 -2.69 -3.07
C PHE A 62 -8.29 -4.02 -3.59
N CYS A 63 -7.08 -4.04 -4.13
CA CYS A 63 -6.48 -5.26 -4.68
C CYS A 63 -6.31 -6.34 -3.61
N LEU A 64 -5.83 -5.97 -2.41
CA LEU A 64 -5.67 -6.93 -1.30
C LEU A 64 -7.00 -7.50 -0.83
N THR A 65 -8.04 -6.66 -0.73
CA THR A 65 -9.37 -7.08 -0.26
C THR A 65 -10.08 -7.97 -1.27
N ASN A 66 -9.81 -7.81 -2.56
CA ASN A 66 -10.38 -8.61 -3.63
C ASN A 66 -9.46 -9.72 -4.14
N GLU A 67 -8.38 -10.01 -3.40
CA GLU A 67 -7.41 -11.07 -3.71
C GLU A 67 -6.81 -10.96 -5.12
N ILE A 68 -6.70 -9.72 -5.63
CA ILE A 68 -6.13 -9.43 -6.95
C ILE A 68 -4.60 -9.44 -6.81
N PRO A 69 -3.89 -10.28 -7.59
CA PRO A 69 -2.44 -10.38 -7.51
C PRO A 69 -1.80 -9.04 -7.87
N LEU A 70 -1.14 -8.42 -6.88
CA LEU A 70 -0.37 -7.21 -7.08
C LEU A 70 0.82 -7.53 -7.98
N LEU A 71 0.93 -6.81 -9.10
CA LEU A 71 2.14 -6.87 -9.90
C LEU A 71 3.27 -6.33 -9.03
N ALA A 72 4.33 -7.13 -8.87
CA ALA A 72 5.52 -6.66 -8.18
C ALA A 72 6.02 -5.42 -8.91
N THR A 73 5.87 -4.26 -8.29
CA THR A 73 6.51 -3.04 -8.79
C THR A 73 8.00 -3.26 -8.60
N GLU A 74 8.74 -3.49 -9.69
CA GLU A 74 10.21 -3.47 -9.69
C GLU A 74 10.70 -2.06 -9.34
N GLN A 75 10.61 -1.64 -8.07
CA GLN A 75 11.34 -0.52 -7.49
C GLN A 75 11.07 -0.36 -5.98
N HIS A 76 11.81 -1.12 -5.17
CA HIS A 76 12.60 -0.62 -4.04
C HIS A 76 13.35 -1.80 -3.39
N LYS A 77 14.48 -2.19 -3.96
CA LYS A 77 15.57 -2.75 -3.14
C LYS A 77 16.28 -1.56 -2.50
N SER A 78 15.88 -1.20 -1.28
CA SER A 78 16.67 -0.30 -0.44
C SER A 78 16.57 -0.79 1.00
N ASN A 79 17.68 -1.36 1.47
CA ASN A 79 18.03 -1.64 2.87
C ASN A 79 16.98 -2.34 3.73
N VAL A 80 16.97 -3.67 3.68
CA VAL A 80 16.87 -4.44 4.93
C VAL A 80 18.27 -4.96 5.20
N GLN A 81 19.00 -4.20 6.02
CA GLN A 81 20.27 -4.60 6.58
C GLN A 81 20.05 -5.90 7.35
N GLN A 82 20.85 -6.90 6.98
CA GLN A 82 20.83 -8.25 7.53
C GLN A 82 21.08 -8.20 9.04
N ASN A 83 20.02 -8.29 9.84
CA ASN A 83 20.16 -8.81 11.19
C ASN A 83 20.07 -10.32 11.06
N HIS A 84 21.21 -11.02 11.15
CA HIS A 84 21.34 -12.38 11.69
C HIS A 84 22.81 -12.78 11.67
N THR A 85 23.54 -12.45 12.74
CA THR A 85 24.71 -13.23 13.17
C THR A 85 24.87 -13.12 14.69
N THR A 86 24.24 -14.10 15.35
CA THR A 86 24.71 -14.90 16.49
C THR A 86 25.38 -14.22 17.70
N PRO A 87 24.89 -14.45 18.95
CA PRO A 87 25.62 -14.06 20.15
C PRO A 87 26.91 -14.87 20.33
N GLN A 88 28.02 -14.16 20.55
CA GLN A 88 29.27 -14.69 21.09
C GLN A 88 29.03 -15.20 22.52
N VAL A 89 29.40 -16.46 22.80
CA VAL A 89 29.82 -16.87 24.14
C VAL A 89 31.16 -17.59 24.00
N GLN A 90 32.17 -16.91 24.54
CA GLN A 90 33.57 -17.25 24.60
C GLN A 90 33.86 -17.76 26.01
N GLN A 91 34.22 -19.04 26.20
CA GLN A 91 34.92 -19.59 27.38
C GLN A 91 35.44 -21.00 26.99
N ASN A 92 36.58 -21.52 27.39
CA ASN A 92 37.90 -21.04 27.82
C ASN A 92 38.80 -22.29 27.81
N HIS A 93 40.09 -22.10 27.53
CA HIS A 93 41.27 -22.88 27.96
C HIS A 93 41.08 -24.31 28.51
N THR A 94 41.81 -25.28 27.94
CA THR A 94 43.03 -25.87 28.54
C THR A 94 43.85 -26.54 27.44
#